data_AF-A0A3C1X836-F1
#
_entry.id   AF-A0A3C1X836-F1
#
_cell.length_a   1.000
_cell.length_b   1.000
_cell.length_c   1.000
_cell.angle_alpha   90.00
_cell.angle_beta   90.00
_cell.angle_gamma   90.00
#
_symmetry.space_group_name_H-M   'P 1'
#
loop_
_entity.id
_entity.type
_entity.pdbx_description
1 polymer ?
#
loop_
_entity_poly.entity_id
_entity_poly.type
_entity_poly.pdbx_seq_one_letter_code
_entity_poly.pdbx_strand_id
1 'polypeptide(L)'
;MNALLSWLDNRVGVKSLMHEALYERVPGGARWRYVWGSTLVFTFAVQVITGFMLWSAYSPSTRTAWESVYYIQHEMFLGYVIRGLHHYSAQAMVVLMAIHLMQVVIDGAYKAPREINFWLGIVLMMIVLGLSLTGYLLPWDQKGYYATQVTTNIMSATPVVGAEVQVLAQGGRDYGHLTLTRFFAMHAGMLPALLVGFLALHIYVFRRHGLTVHDPKHAPDTTFWPDQVLKDAVACLAVLATVLLLAVLRPAELSAPADPAVKFDAARPEWYFLFLFRFLRFHAVEALGLTFGAIIVPGIIMGIISVMPLTERLLGQFGHLLNKAFMWLLAVGVVALTVLAFYEDANDRGHQAALSEAHRDAGRAIELAAGPDKIPVEGAVTLLRRDPFTQGPRLFAQHCASCHRWNGHDGRGSLITDALQPGQTGAPPMTPPTAADLGNFAGREWMQAIVMDYSNHFRWLKNAGWYAEAKQKVAAGEDVDFVDPDGSEMANWTSDNVESLKSAENADNVRALVEFLAAEAGHGQSQYDSALVQKGKTLAVEGTWAGGLAGTSCASCHETIGQEFPQAPDDSSASGYPIMARYGSAAWLKDFIRNPGAARHYGAKNRMPAYSAQQVSDADLDLLVRWM
;
A
#
# COMPACT_ATOMS: atom_id res chain seq x y z
N MET A 1 -35.22 -47.93 1.38
CA MET A 1 -35.02 -46.49 1.14
C MET A 1 -36.35 -45.73 1.00
N ASN A 2 -37.28 -46.17 0.15
CA ASN A 2 -38.57 -45.47 -0.07
C ASN A 2 -39.49 -45.38 1.17
N ALA A 3 -39.52 -46.40 2.04
CA ALA A 3 -40.35 -46.38 3.25
C ALA A 3 -39.82 -45.43 4.34
N LEU A 4 -38.50 -45.28 4.47
CA LEU A 4 -37.87 -44.34 5.40
C LEU A 4 -38.10 -42.89 4.92
N LEU A 5 -37.92 -42.67 3.61
CA LEU A 5 -38.17 -41.36 2.99
C LEU A 5 -39.64 -40.96 3.08
N SER A 6 -40.59 -41.87 2.88
CA SER A 6 -42.02 -41.57 3.04
C SER A 6 -42.42 -41.37 4.51
N TRP A 7 -41.85 -42.14 5.43
CA TRP A 7 -42.07 -41.97 6.87
C TRP A 7 -41.57 -40.60 7.38
N LEU A 8 -40.42 -40.14 6.87
CA LEU A 8 -39.83 -38.84 7.20
C LEU A 8 -40.62 -37.71 6.55
N ASP A 9 -41.00 -37.87 5.28
CA ASP A 9 -41.80 -36.91 4.53
C ASP A 9 -43.19 -36.69 5.14
N ASN A 10 -43.85 -37.75 5.61
CA ASN A 10 -45.14 -37.61 6.31
C ASN A 10 -45.06 -36.82 7.63
N ARG A 11 -43.85 -36.66 8.22
CA ARG A 11 -43.63 -35.91 9.47
C ARG A 11 -43.09 -34.51 9.24
N VAL A 12 -42.22 -34.35 8.26
CA VAL A 12 -41.47 -33.12 8.00
C VAL A 12 -42.04 -32.35 6.81
N GLY A 13 -42.79 -32.99 5.92
CA GLY A 13 -43.44 -32.37 4.75
C GLY A 13 -42.47 -31.94 3.64
N VAL A 14 -41.26 -32.51 3.59
CA VAL A 14 -40.17 -32.07 2.69
C VAL A 14 -40.58 -32.13 1.22
N LYS A 15 -41.31 -33.17 0.79
CA LYS A 15 -41.75 -33.28 -0.61
C LYS A 15 -42.82 -32.26 -0.96
N SER A 16 -43.73 -31.92 -0.04
CA SER A 16 -44.73 -30.87 -0.28
C SER A 16 -44.04 -29.52 -0.48
N LEU A 17 -43.09 -29.17 0.39
CA LEU A 17 -42.30 -27.95 0.28
C LEU A 17 -41.43 -27.92 -0.99
N MET A 18 -40.79 -29.04 -1.34
CA MET A 18 -40.02 -29.16 -2.58
C MET A 18 -40.91 -29.07 -3.83
N HIS A 19 -42.09 -29.67 -3.80
CA HIS A 19 -43.03 -29.64 -4.93
C HIS A 19 -43.54 -28.22 -5.16
N GLU A 20 -43.94 -27.52 -4.10
CA GLU A 20 -44.32 -26.11 -4.19
C GLU A 20 -43.16 -25.23 -4.71
N ALA A 21 -41.93 -25.49 -4.26
CA ALA A 21 -40.75 -24.74 -4.71
C ALA A 21 -40.37 -24.99 -6.18
N LEU A 22 -40.46 -26.24 -6.65
CA LEU A 22 -40.00 -26.64 -8.00
C LEU A 22 -41.05 -26.40 -9.08
N TYR A 23 -42.33 -26.47 -8.74
CA TYR A 23 -43.43 -26.35 -9.69
C TYR A 23 -44.18 -25.02 -9.57
N GLU A 24 -43.60 -24.04 -8.89
CA GLU A 24 -44.05 -22.65 -8.94
C GLU A 24 -44.10 -22.17 -10.40
N ARG A 25 -45.20 -21.50 -10.77
CA ARG A 25 -45.39 -21.01 -12.14
C ARG A 25 -44.53 -19.78 -12.35
N VAL A 26 -43.76 -19.77 -13.44
CA VAL A 26 -42.97 -18.63 -13.91
C VAL A 26 -43.80 -17.89 -14.96
N PRO A 27 -44.34 -16.69 -14.64
CA PRO A 27 -45.15 -15.91 -15.57
C PRO A 27 -44.36 -15.55 -16.82
N GLY A 28 -44.91 -15.89 -18.00
CA GLY A 28 -44.26 -15.64 -19.29
C GLY A 28 -43.02 -16.51 -19.58
N GLY A 29 -42.87 -17.63 -18.86
CA GLY A 29 -41.88 -18.68 -19.10
C GLY A 29 -40.46 -18.40 -18.60
N ALA A 30 -39.60 -19.42 -18.62
CA ALA A 30 -38.23 -19.35 -18.15
C ALA A 30 -37.32 -18.44 -19.01
N ARG A 31 -36.62 -17.49 -18.40
CA ARG A 31 -35.83 -16.43 -19.08
C ARG A 31 -34.47 -16.21 -18.43
N TRP A 32 -33.47 -15.84 -19.24
CA TRP A 32 -32.13 -15.47 -18.77
C TRP A 32 -32.11 -14.27 -17.83
N ARG A 33 -33.10 -13.39 -17.94
CA ARG A 33 -33.16 -12.18 -17.13
C ARG A 33 -33.53 -12.44 -15.66
N TYR A 34 -34.06 -13.63 -15.34
CA TYR A 34 -34.43 -14.02 -13.97
C TYR A 34 -33.30 -14.72 -13.19
N VAL A 35 -32.16 -14.99 -13.83
CA VAL A 35 -31.05 -15.74 -13.19
C VAL A 35 -30.34 -14.94 -12.09
N TRP A 36 -30.44 -13.61 -12.10
CA TRP A 36 -29.63 -12.73 -11.25
C TRP A 36 -29.86 -12.95 -9.74
N GLY A 37 -31.12 -13.18 -9.34
CA GLY A 37 -31.44 -13.53 -7.95
C GLY A 37 -30.83 -14.87 -7.53
N SER A 38 -30.95 -15.89 -8.39
CA SER A 38 -30.37 -17.22 -8.14
C SER A 38 -28.83 -17.17 -8.07
N THR A 39 -28.18 -16.39 -8.94
CA THR A 39 -26.72 -16.21 -8.90
C THR A 39 -26.26 -15.50 -7.62
N LEU A 40 -27.05 -14.56 -7.07
CA LEU A 40 -26.73 -13.91 -5.79
C LEU A 40 -26.78 -14.90 -4.63
N VAL A 41 -27.85 -15.69 -4.53
CA VAL A 41 -27.98 -16.76 -3.52
C VAL A 41 -26.84 -17.76 -3.65
N PHE A 42 -26.48 -18.12 -4.88
CA PHE A 42 -25.34 -19.01 -5.14
C PHE A 42 -24.01 -18.39 -4.68
N THR A 43 -23.70 -17.15 -5.05
CA THR A 43 -22.47 -16.48 -4.59
C THR A 43 -22.43 -16.35 -3.07
N PHE A 44 -23.57 -16.09 -2.42
CA PHE A 44 -23.65 -16.08 -0.96
C PHE A 44 -23.38 -17.46 -0.36
N ALA A 45 -23.90 -18.54 -0.95
CA ALA A 45 -23.57 -19.90 -0.50
C ALA A 45 -22.06 -20.20 -0.62
N VAL A 46 -21.44 -19.78 -1.73
CA VAL A 46 -19.98 -19.86 -1.90
C VAL A 46 -19.27 -19.07 -0.80
N GLN A 47 -19.73 -17.85 -0.48
CA GLN A 47 -19.16 -17.04 0.61
C GLN A 47 -19.23 -17.73 1.96
N VAL A 48 -20.38 -18.31 2.33
CA VAL A 48 -20.54 -19.01 3.61
C VAL A 48 -19.63 -20.23 3.69
N ILE A 49 -19.58 -21.04 2.63
CA ILE A 49 -18.76 -22.26 2.60
C ILE A 49 -17.28 -21.90 2.69
N THR A 50 -16.80 -21.02 1.82
CA THR A 50 -15.39 -20.60 1.82
C THR A 50 -15.02 -19.85 3.09
N GLY A 51 -15.91 -19.00 3.61
CA GLY A 51 -15.71 -18.27 4.86
C GLY A 51 -15.57 -19.19 6.07
N PHE A 52 -16.36 -20.26 6.15
CA PHE A 52 -16.23 -21.27 7.20
C PHE A 52 -14.90 -22.04 7.10
N MET A 53 -14.47 -22.39 5.89
CA MET A 53 -13.16 -23.00 5.66
C MET A 53 -12.02 -22.06 6.07
N LEU A 54 -12.08 -20.78 5.70
CA LEU A 54 -11.08 -19.78 6.09
C LEU A 54 -11.06 -19.53 7.59
N TRP A 55 -12.22 -19.49 8.23
CA TRP A 55 -12.33 -19.34 9.69
C TRP A 55 -11.56 -20.46 10.41
N SER A 56 -11.60 -21.70 9.91
CA SER A 56 -10.87 -22.81 10.56
C SER A 56 -9.34 -22.62 10.65
N ALA A 57 -8.76 -21.73 9.84
CA ALA A 57 -7.32 -21.44 9.80
C ALA A 57 -6.96 -19.99 10.15
N TYR A 58 -7.95 -19.12 10.41
CA TYR A 58 -7.75 -17.70 10.66
C TYR A 58 -7.64 -17.38 12.16
N SER A 59 -6.70 -16.50 12.53
CA SER A 59 -6.46 -16.09 13.91
C SER A 59 -6.71 -14.57 14.10
N PRO A 60 -7.81 -14.14 14.74
CA PRO A 60 -8.19 -12.73 14.84
C PRO A 60 -7.38 -11.97 15.92
N SER A 61 -6.11 -11.70 15.66
CA SER A 61 -5.29 -10.81 16.50
C SER A 61 -4.34 -9.96 15.65
N THR A 62 -4.00 -8.76 16.12
CA THR A 62 -3.08 -7.85 15.41
C THR A 62 -1.70 -8.46 15.18
N ARG A 63 -1.32 -9.47 15.96
CA ARG A 63 -0.05 -10.20 15.81
C ARG A 63 -0.13 -11.35 14.79
N THR A 64 -1.26 -12.07 14.78
CA THR A 64 -1.40 -13.36 14.09
C THR A 64 -2.35 -13.33 12.89
N ALA A 65 -3.11 -12.26 12.67
CA ALA A 65 -4.08 -12.19 11.57
C ALA A 65 -3.39 -12.24 10.21
N TRP A 66 -2.43 -11.35 9.98
CA TRP A 66 -1.64 -11.35 8.75
C TRP A 66 -0.90 -12.68 8.55
N GLU A 67 -0.28 -13.22 9.61
CA GLU A 67 0.38 -14.53 9.61
C GLU A 67 -0.56 -15.66 9.21
N SER A 68 -1.78 -15.71 9.78
CA SER A 68 -2.75 -16.74 9.46
C SER A 68 -3.25 -16.64 8.01
N VAL A 69 -3.35 -15.42 7.47
CA VAL A 69 -3.69 -15.21 6.05
C VAL A 69 -2.52 -15.57 5.14
N TYR A 70 -1.28 -15.28 5.53
CA TYR A 70 -0.07 -15.76 4.85
C TYR A 70 -0.06 -17.30 4.81
N TYR A 71 -0.32 -17.98 5.93
CA TYR A 71 -0.41 -19.44 5.99
C TYR A 71 -1.50 -19.98 5.06
N ILE A 72 -2.70 -19.42 5.09
CA ILE A 72 -3.80 -19.78 4.18
C ILE A 72 -3.37 -19.62 2.72
N GLN A 73 -2.66 -18.53 2.39
CA GLN A 73 -2.30 -18.21 1.02
C GLN A 73 -1.12 -19.04 0.49
N HIS A 74 -0.13 -19.37 1.33
CA HIS A 74 1.16 -19.89 0.85
C HIS A 74 1.51 -21.29 1.36
N GLU A 75 0.91 -21.74 2.47
CA GLU A 75 1.28 -23.02 3.11
C GLU A 75 0.12 -24.04 3.05
N MET A 76 -1.13 -23.59 3.18
CA MET A 76 -2.29 -24.47 3.17
C MET A 76 -2.59 -25.01 1.75
N PHE A 77 -2.77 -26.32 1.63
CA PHE A 77 -3.14 -26.96 0.36
C PHE A 77 -4.42 -26.34 -0.24
N LEU A 78 -4.32 -25.81 -1.47
CA LEU A 78 -5.38 -25.05 -2.16
C LEU A 78 -5.93 -23.83 -1.39
N GLY A 79 -5.23 -23.37 -0.35
CA GLY A 79 -5.72 -22.26 0.47
C GLY A 79 -5.79 -20.93 -0.29
N TYR A 80 -4.85 -20.65 -1.20
CA TYR A 80 -4.95 -19.50 -2.11
C TYR A 80 -6.19 -19.54 -3.02
N VAL A 81 -6.64 -20.75 -3.42
CA VAL A 81 -7.85 -20.92 -4.24
C VAL A 81 -9.08 -20.64 -3.38
N ILE A 82 -9.16 -21.18 -2.17
CA ILE A 82 -10.28 -20.94 -1.25
C ILE A 82 -10.38 -19.46 -0.91
N ARG A 83 -9.25 -18.82 -0.57
CA ARG A 83 -9.17 -17.38 -0.31
C ARG A 83 -9.54 -16.56 -1.54
N GLY A 84 -9.04 -16.94 -2.72
CA GLY A 84 -9.39 -16.33 -3.99
C GLY A 84 -10.88 -16.44 -4.32
N LEU A 85 -11.50 -17.62 -4.12
CA LEU A 85 -12.94 -17.82 -4.30
C LEU A 85 -13.74 -16.92 -3.38
N HIS A 86 -13.37 -16.81 -2.09
CA HIS A 86 -14.02 -15.91 -1.14
C HIS A 86 -13.89 -14.44 -1.59
N HIS A 87 -12.69 -14.02 -1.97
CA HIS A 87 -12.40 -12.65 -2.41
C HIS A 87 -13.15 -12.27 -3.70
N TYR A 88 -13.00 -13.04 -4.78
CA TYR A 88 -13.63 -12.72 -6.07
C TYR A 88 -15.14 -12.96 -6.07
N SER A 89 -15.65 -13.91 -5.29
CA SER A 89 -17.11 -14.07 -5.16
C SER A 89 -17.74 -12.87 -4.46
N ALA A 90 -16.99 -12.15 -3.61
CA ALA A 90 -17.52 -10.99 -2.89
C ALA A 90 -17.69 -9.83 -3.88
N GLN A 91 -16.68 -9.63 -4.73
CA GLN A 91 -16.74 -8.67 -5.83
C GLN A 91 -17.86 -9.02 -6.83
N ALA A 92 -17.97 -10.31 -7.21
CA ALA A 92 -19.05 -10.78 -8.08
C ALA A 92 -20.43 -10.52 -7.47
N MET A 93 -20.59 -10.76 -6.16
CA MET A 93 -21.84 -10.50 -5.45
C MET A 93 -22.25 -9.02 -5.51
N VAL A 94 -21.30 -8.09 -5.37
CA VAL A 94 -21.59 -6.63 -5.51
C VAL A 94 -22.05 -6.28 -6.94
N VAL A 95 -21.40 -6.83 -7.97
CA VAL A 95 -21.81 -6.64 -9.37
C VAL A 95 -23.21 -7.20 -9.63
N LEU A 96 -23.43 -8.45 -9.23
CA LEU A 96 -24.71 -9.14 -9.41
C LEU A 96 -25.84 -8.44 -8.65
N MET A 97 -25.55 -7.87 -7.49
CA MET A 97 -26.49 -7.10 -6.69
C MET A 97 -26.91 -5.82 -7.42
N ALA A 98 -25.96 -5.08 -8.00
CA ALA A 98 -26.27 -3.91 -8.82
C ALA A 98 -27.12 -4.27 -10.06
N ILE A 99 -26.77 -5.36 -10.75
CA ILE A 99 -27.53 -5.86 -11.91
C ILE A 99 -28.94 -6.27 -11.48
N HIS A 100 -29.08 -6.99 -10.37
CA HIS A 100 -30.36 -7.44 -9.84
C HIS A 100 -31.25 -6.25 -9.44
N LEU A 101 -30.71 -5.24 -8.76
CA LEU A 101 -31.45 -4.03 -8.43
C LEU A 101 -31.91 -3.29 -9.70
N MET A 102 -31.02 -3.14 -10.70
CA MET A 102 -31.36 -2.54 -11.98
C MET A 102 -32.48 -3.32 -12.69
N GLN A 103 -32.41 -4.66 -12.70
CA GLN A 103 -33.43 -5.54 -13.25
C GLN A 103 -34.79 -5.31 -12.57
N VAL A 104 -34.80 -5.26 -11.24
CA VAL A 104 -36.02 -5.03 -10.43
C VAL A 104 -36.68 -3.70 -10.81
N VAL A 105 -35.89 -2.65 -10.99
CA VAL A 105 -36.42 -1.33 -11.39
C VAL A 105 -36.89 -1.31 -12.84
N ILE A 106 -36.14 -1.90 -13.78
CA ILE A 106 -36.54 -1.97 -15.19
C ILE A 106 -37.87 -2.73 -15.36
N ASP A 107 -38.07 -3.79 -14.57
CA ASP A 107 -39.27 -4.63 -14.64
C ASP A 107 -40.47 -4.10 -13.89
N GLY A 108 -40.27 -3.09 -13.05
CA GLY A 108 -41.30 -2.70 -12.09
C GLY A 108 -41.59 -3.79 -11.06
N ALA A 109 -40.60 -4.63 -10.70
CA ALA A 109 -40.76 -5.66 -9.67
C ALA A 109 -40.87 -5.09 -8.25
N TYR A 110 -40.70 -3.78 -8.10
CA TYR A 110 -40.95 -3.01 -6.89
C TYR A 110 -42.40 -2.50 -6.77
N LYS A 111 -43.23 -2.68 -7.81
CA LYS A 111 -44.64 -2.22 -7.82
C LYS A 111 -45.53 -3.10 -6.95
N ALA A 112 -46.72 -2.59 -6.61
CA ALA A 112 -47.72 -3.33 -5.84
C ALA A 112 -48.01 -4.71 -6.45
N PRO A 113 -48.12 -5.79 -5.64
CA PRO A 113 -48.06 -5.86 -4.16
C PRO A 113 -46.67 -6.22 -3.60
N ARG A 114 -45.57 -5.91 -4.30
CA ARG A 114 -44.20 -6.38 -3.99
C ARG A 114 -43.32 -5.36 -3.28
N GLU A 115 -43.90 -4.30 -2.71
CA GLU A 115 -43.14 -3.21 -2.08
C GLU A 115 -42.33 -3.68 -0.88
N ILE A 116 -42.90 -4.58 -0.07
CA ILE A 116 -42.19 -5.20 1.06
C ILE A 116 -40.97 -5.98 0.56
N ASN A 117 -41.11 -6.73 -0.53
CA ASN A 117 -40.00 -7.48 -1.10
C ASN A 117 -38.87 -6.55 -1.55
N PHE A 118 -39.22 -5.41 -2.15
CA PHE A 118 -38.26 -4.40 -2.58
C PHE A 118 -37.51 -3.77 -1.40
N TRP A 119 -38.20 -3.37 -0.32
CA TRP A 119 -37.54 -2.84 0.87
C TRP A 119 -36.64 -3.87 1.56
N LEU A 120 -37.05 -5.14 1.60
CA LEU A 120 -36.18 -6.24 2.05
C LEU A 120 -34.93 -6.34 1.17
N GLY A 121 -35.07 -6.18 -0.14
CA GLY A 121 -33.94 -6.13 -1.08
C GLY A 121 -32.97 -4.98 -0.78
N ILE A 122 -33.48 -3.79 -0.42
CA ILE A 122 -32.65 -2.66 0.00
C ILE A 122 -31.89 -2.97 1.30
N VAL A 123 -32.57 -3.56 2.29
CA VAL A 123 -31.91 -3.99 3.54
C VAL A 123 -30.83 -5.04 3.27
N LEU A 124 -31.11 -6.04 2.44
CA LEU A 124 -30.13 -7.04 2.03
C LEU A 124 -28.92 -6.40 1.35
N MET A 125 -29.14 -5.44 0.44
CA MET A 125 -28.06 -4.68 -0.19
C MET A 125 -27.17 -3.97 0.85
N MET A 126 -27.76 -3.33 1.87
CA MET A 126 -26.98 -2.70 2.94
C MET A 126 -26.15 -3.72 3.74
N ILE A 127 -26.71 -4.90 4.03
CA ILE A 127 -25.98 -5.97 4.74
C ILE A 127 -24.81 -6.48 3.88
N VAL A 128 -25.00 -6.67 2.56
CA VAL A 128 -23.93 -7.11 1.65
C VAL A 128 -22.80 -6.08 1.55
N LEU A 129 -23.13 -4.79 1.47
CA LEU A 129 -22.11 -3.73 1.51
C LEU A 129 -21.37 -3.71 2.86
N GLY A 130 -22.09 -3.92 3.98
CA GLY A 130 -21.50 -4.03 5.31
C GLY A 130 -20.57 -5.25 5.47
N LEU A 131 -20.94 -6.40 4.90
CA LEU A 131 -20.09 -7.60 4.83
C LEU A 131 -18.82 -7.32 4.05
N SER A 132 -18.94 -6.62 2.92
CA SER A 132 -17.81 -6.26 2.06
C SER A 132 -16.81 -5.33 2.76
N LEU A 133 -17.30 -4.41 3.61
CA LEU A 133 -16.45 -3.52 4.42
C LEU A 133 -15.78 -4.27 5.58
N THR A 134 -16.54 -5.09 6.29
CA THR A 134 -16.06 -5.76 7.51
C THR A 134 -15.07 -6.89 7.25
N GLY A 135 -15.18 -7.59 6.12
CA GLY A 135 -14.26 -8.66 5.73
C GLY A 135 -12.91 -8.15 5.27
N TYR A 136 -12.87 -6.95 4.69
CA TYR A 136 -11.67 -6.36 4.11
C TYR A 136 -10.57 -6.04 5.12
N LEU A 137 -10.97 -5.81 6.38
CA LEU A 137 -10.06 -5.56 7.50
C LEU A 137 -9.35 -6.83 7.99
N LEU A 138 -9.94 -8.01 7.77
CA LEU A 138 -9.49 -9.25 8.42
C LEU A 138 -8.06 -9.70 8.05
N PRO A 139 -7.53 -9.47 6.84
CA PRO A 139 -6.13 -9.72 6.55
C PRO A 139 -5.15 -8.93 7.44
N TRP A 140 -5.61 -7.81 8.02
CA TRP A 140 -4.80 -6.92 8.85
C TRP A 140 -3.49 -6.47 8.18
N ASP A 141 -3.58 -6.21 6.88
CA ASP A 141 -2.54 -5.59 6.06
C ASP A 141 -2.74 -4.06 5.98
N GLN A 142 -1.78 -3.34 5.40
CA GLN A 142 -1.86 -1.87 5.26
C GLN A 142 -3.17 -1.43 4.59
N LYS A 143 -3.57 -2.13 3.53
CA LYS A 143 -4.78 -1.84 2.76
C LYS A 143 -6.04 -1.93 3.65
N GLY A 144 -6.19 -3.04 4.39
CA GLY A 144 -7.31 -3.29 5.29
C GLY A 144 -7.35 -2.34 6.49
N TYR A 145 -6.19 -2.04 7.09
CA TYR A 145 -6.07 -1.11 8.22
C TYR A 145 -6.56 0.29 7.85
N TYR A 146 -6.03 0.87 6.78
CA TYR A 146 -6.37 2.23 6.36
C TYR A 146 -7.79 2.35 5.80
N ALA A 147 -8.29 1.32 5.12
CA ALA A 147 -9.70 1.30 4.71
C ALA A 147 -10.66 1.29 5.91
N THR A 148 -10.29 0.63 7.01
CA THR A 148 -11.06 0.67 8.27
C THR A 148 -11.05 2.05 8.88
N GLN A 149 -9.89 2.70 8.88
CA GLN A 149 -9.77 4.06 9.37
C GLN A 149 -10.68 5.02 8.60
N VAL A 150 -10.66 4.97 7.27
CA VAL A 150 -11.54 5.78 6.43
C VAL A 150 -13.02 5.46 6.68
N THR A 151 -13.39 4.17 6.73
CA THR A 151 -14.79 3.74 6.90
C THR A 151 -15.37 4.19 8.24
N THR A 152 -14.61 4.03 9.31
CA THR A 152 -15.07 4.44 10.65
C THR A 152 -15.01 5.96 10.86
N ASN A 153 -14.15 6.68 10.12
CA ASN A 153 -14.20 8.15 10.05
C ASN A 153 -15.46 8.65 9.31
N ILE A 154 -15.91 7.94 8.27
CA ILE A 154 -17.21 8.24 7.64
C ILE A 154 -18.34 7.98 8.65
N MET A 155 -18.28 6.86 9.37
CA MET A 155 -19.25 6.53 10.41
C MET A 155 -19.34 7.62 11.48
N SER A 156 -18.20 8.20 11.88
CA SER A 156 -18.17 9.28 12.88
C SER A 156 -18.77 10.60 12.41
N ALA A 157 -18.83 10.81 11.09
CA ALA A 157 -19.51 11.95 10.49
C ALA A 157 -21.04 11.87 10.60
N THR A 158 -21.60 10.75 11.07
CA THR A 158 -23.04 10.60 11.31
C THR A 158 -23.50 11.53 12.45
N PRO A 159 -24.50 12.40 12.22
CA PRO A 159 -24.99 13.29 13.27
C PRO A 159 -25.48 12.53 14.52
N VAL A 160 -25.35 13.17 15.68
CA VAL A 160 -25.86 12.72 17.00
C VAL A 160 -25.14 11.53 17.62
N VAL A 161 -24.86 10.47 16.86
CA VAL A 161 -24.34 9.20 17.41
C VAL A 161 -23.02 8.73 16.78
N GLY A 162 -22.50 9.44 15.77
CA GLY A 162 -21.38 8.96 14.97
C GLY A 162 -20.11 8.73 15.78
N ALA A 163 -19.75 9.66 16.65
CA ALA A 163 -18.53 9.57 17.45
C ALA A 163 -18.56 8.36 18.40
N GLU A 164 -19.69 8.14 19.07
CA GLU A 164 -19.89 7.02 20.00
C GLU A 164 -19.85 5.68 19.27
N VAL A 165 -20.47 5.60 18.09
CA VAL A 165 -20.44 4.39 17.26
C VAL A 165 -19.03 4.13 16.74
N GLN A 166 -18.27 5.16 16.36
CA GLN A 166 -16.87 4.99 15.95
C GLN A 166 -16.01 4.45 17.10
N VAL A 167 -16.11 5.01 18.30
CA VAL A 167 -15.38 4.52 19.48
C VAL A 167 -15.77 3.07 19.81
N LEU A 168 -17.06 2.72 19.65
CA LEU A 168 -17.53 1.35 19.81
C LEU A 168 -16.99 0.42 18.71
N ALA A 169 -16.88 0.86 17.47
CA ALA A 169 -16.30 0.05 16.39
C ALA A 169 -14.79 -0.13 16.57
N GLN A 170 -14.07 0.92 16.96
CA GLN A 170 -12.62 0.91 17.20
C GLN A 170 -12.24 0.11 18.45
N GLY A 171 -13.00 0.25 19.53
CA GLY A 171 -12.70 -0.41 20.80
C GLY A 171 -11.49 0.13 21.56
N GLY A 172 -11.03 1.33 21.22
CA GLY A 172 -9.94 2.02 21.88
C GLY A 172 -9.72 3.39 21.26
N ARG A 173 -8.61 4.05 21.63
CA ARG A 173 -8.15 5.29 20.99
C ARG A 173 -7.59 5.05 19.60
N ASP A 174 -6.94 3.90 19.42
CA ASP A 174 -6.29 3.48 18.19
C ASP A 174 -6.90 2.18 17.67
N TYR A 175 -6.81 1.96 16.36
CA TYR A 175 -7.19 0.70 15.74
C TYR A 175 -6.23 -0.40 16.15
N GLY A 176 -6.76 -1.50 16.68
CA GLY A 176 -5.95 -2.58 17.23
C GLY A 176 -6.74 -3.86 17.44
N HIS A 177 -6.31 -4.65 18.43
CA HIS A 177 -6.85 -5.99 18.67
C HIS A 177 -8.36 -6.01 18.93
N LEU A 178 -8.89 -5.03 19.68
CA LEU A 178 -10.32 -4.93 19.94
C LEU A 178 -11.12 -4.55 18.69
N THR A 179 -10.56 -3.71 17.81
CA THR A 179 -11.17 -3.42 16.50
C THR A 179 -11.29 -4.71 15.71
N LEU A 180 -10.18 -5.43 15.55
CA LEU A 180 -10.11 -6.62 14.71
C LEU A 180 -11.07 -7.72 15.18
N THR A 181 -11.09 -8.00 16.48
CA THR A 181 -11.97 -9.04 17.06
C THR A 181 -13.46 -8.68 16.94
N ARG A 182 -13.84 -7.40 17.10
CA ARG A 182 -15.22 -6.94 16.90
C ARG A 182 -15.65 -7.07 15.44
N PHE A 183 -14.82 -6.61 14.52
CA PHE A 183 -15.10 -6.72 13.08
C PHE A 183 -15.15 -8.16 12.61
N PHE A 184 -14.29 -9.03 13.15
CA PHE A 184 -14.37 -10.47 12.92
C PHE A 184 -15.72 -11.05 13.38
N ALA A 185 -16.16 -10.74 14.59
CA ALA A 185 -17.46 -11.20 15.10
C ALA A 185 -18.64 -10.68 14.24
N MET A 186 -18.56 -9.43 13.78
CA MET A 186 -19.55 -8.86 12.86
C MET A 186 -19.56 -9.57 11.50
N HIS A 187 -18.38 -9.78 10.90
CA HIS A 187 -18.24 -10.34 9.55
C HIS A 187 -18.55 -11.84 9.50
N ALA A 188 -18.01 -12.63 10.43
CA ALA A 188 -18.14 -14.09 10.40
C ALA A 188 -19.42 -14.60 11.09
N GLY A 189 -20.00 -13.81 12.01
CA GLY A 189 -21.15 -14.21 12.81
C GLY A 189 -22.41 -13.38 12.55
N MET A 190 -22.40 -12.13 12.98
CA MET A 190 -23.64 -11.33 13.10
C MET A 190 -24.25 -10.98 11.73
N LEU A 191 -23.45 -10.43 10.80
CA LEU A 191 -23.94 -9.99 9.50
C LEU A 191 -24.38 -11.14 8.59
N PRO A 192 -23.66 -12.29 8.50
CA PRO A 192 -24.16 -13.44 7.75
C PRO A 192 -25.47 -14.00 8.32
N ALA A 193 -25.61 -14.07 9.66
CA ALA A 193 -26.85 -14.52 10.28
C ALA A 193 -28.03 -13.60 9.96
N LEU A 194 -27.82 -12.28 10.01
CA LEU A 194 -28.81 -11.30 9.57
C LEU A 194 -29.14 -11.46 8.09
N LEU A 195 -28.14 -11.64 7.23
CA LEU A 195 -28.36 -11.84 5.80
C LEU A 195 -29.20 -13.09 5.54
N VAL A 196 -28.93 -14.22 6.20
CA VAL A 196 -29.74 -15.44 6.09
C VAL A 196 -31.19 -15.18 6.49
N GLY A 197 -31.42 -14.50 7.62
CA GLY A 197 -32.77 -14.19 8.10
C GLY A 197 -33.57 -13.31 7.14
N PHE A 198 -32.97 -12.21 6.67
CA PHE A 198 -33.60 -11.32 5.70
C PHE A 198 -33.75 -11.96 4.32
N LEU A 199 -32.82 -12.84 3.91
CA LEU A 199 -32.89 -13.55 2.63
C LEU A 199 -34.03 -14.56 2.64
N ALA A 200 -34.20 -15.31 3.74
CA ALA A 200 -35.33 -16.22 3.91
C ALA A 200 -36.66 -15.45 3.84
N LEU A 201 -36.75 -14.30 4.51
CA LEU A 201 -37.93 -13.43 4.45
C LEU A 201 -38.18 -12.88 3.05
N HIS A 202 -37.13 -12.44 2.35
CA HIS A 202 -37.20 -11.96 0.97
C HIS A 202 -37.73 -13.05 0.02
N ILE A 203 -37.16 -14.26 0.08
CA ILE A 203 -37.62 -15.40 -0.73
C ILE A 203 -39.07 -15.77 -0.38
N TYR A 204 -39.44 -15.77 0.90
CA TYR A 204 -40.81 -16.07 1.34
C TYR A 204 -41.83 -15.06 0.77
N VAL A 205 -41.58 -13.76 0.90
CA VAL A 205 -42.47 -12.70 0.39
C VAL A 205 -42.53 -12.75 -1.14
N PHE A 206 -41.39 -12.97 -1.79
CA PHE A 206 -41.31 -13.19 -3.24
C PHE A 206 -42.22 -14.35 -3.69
N ARG A 207 -42.12 -15.53 -3.06
CA ARG A 207 -42.96 -16.70 -3.39
C ARG A 207 -44.45 -16.47 -3.14
N ARG A 208 -44.80 -15.66 -2.14
CA ARG A 208 -46.20 -15.33 -1.85
C ARG A 208 -46.84 -14.48 -2.95
N HIS A 209 -46.08 -13.57 -3.57
CA HIS A 209 -46.59 -12.62 -4.56
C HIS A 209 -46.17 -12.94 -6.01
N GLY A 210 -45.31 -13.94 -6.21
CA GLY A 210 -44.80 -14.41 -7.49
C GLY A 210 -43.84 -13.43 -8.19
N LEU A 211 -43.40 -13.80 -9.40
CA LEU A 211 -42.63 -12.95 -10.33
C LEU A 211 -43.50 -11.88 -11.00
N THR A 212 -42.88 -10.81 -11.51
CA THR A 212 -43.57 -9.71 -12.20
C THR A 212 -44.47 -10.20 -13.34
N VAL A 213 -45.68 -9.65 -13.40
CA VAL A 213 -46.59 -9.86 -14.52
C VAL A 213 -46.24 -8.83 -15.59
N HIS A 214 -45.55 -9.24 -16.65
CA HIS A 214 -45.42 -8.42 -17.86
C HIS A 214 -45.98 -9.16 -19.06
N ASP A 215 -47.07 -8.59 -19.59
CA ASP A 215 -47.85 -8.91 -20.80
C ASP A 215 -48.04 -10.42 -21.18
N PRO A 216 -49.26 -10.99 -21.05
CA PRO A 216 -49.58 -12.36 -21.45
C PRO A 216 -49.38 -12.66 -22.96
N LYS A 217 -49.01 -11.66 -23.77
CA LYS A 217 -48.83 -11.80 -25.21
C LYS A 217 -47.59 -12.58 -25.67
N HIS A 218 -46.64 -12.93 -24.80
CA HIS A 218 -45.29 -13.34 -25.28
C HIS A 218 -44.79 -14.74 -24.93
N ALA A 219 -45.44 -15.53 -24.06
CA ALA A 219 -45.20 -16.97 -23.91
C ALA A 219 -46.19 -17.57 -22.90
N PRO A 220 -46.59 -18.85 -23.03
CA PRO A 220 -47.31 -19.55 -21.97
C PRO A 220 -46.46 -19.64 -20.70
N ASP A 221 -47.11 -19.59 -19.54
CA ASP A 221 -46.45 -19.82 -18.26
C ASP A 221 -45.82 -21.23 -18.23
N THR A 222 -44.58 -21.32 -17.75
CA THR A 222 -43.89 -22.60 -17.56
C THR A 222 -43.63 -22.84 -16.08
N THR A 223 -43.36 -24.08 -15.69
CA THR A 223 -42.91 -24.40 -14.33
C THR A 223 -41.45 -23.98 -14.14
N PHE A 224 -41.06 -23.68 -12.90
CA PHE A 224 -39.67 -23.32 -12.55
C PHE A 224 -38.70 -24.47 -12.91
N TRP A 225 -39.06 -25.71 -12.57
CA TRP A 225 -38.41 -26.92 -13.07
C TRP A 225 -39.01 -27.37 -14.42
N PRO A 226 -38.19 -27.81 -15.40
CA PRO A 226 -36.73 -27.84 -15.41
C PRO A 226 -36.09 -26.58 -16.01
N ASP A 227 -36.85 -25.79 -16.78
CA ASP A 227 -36.29 -24.83 -17.73
C ASP A 227 -35.62 -23.61 -17.07
N GLN A 228 -36.17 -23.10 -15.97
CA GLN A 228 -35.54 -21.99 -15.25
C GLN A 228 -34.37 -22.48 -14.42
N VAL A 229 -34.52 -23.63 -13.74
CA VAL A 229 -33.44 -24.26 -12.97
C VAL A 229 -32.20 -24.52 -13.84
N LEU A 230 -32.38 -24.98 -15.08
CA LEU A 230 -31.26 -25.19 -16.00
C LEU A 230 -30.56 -23.88 -16.37
N LYS A 231 -31.31 -22.81 -16.66
CA LYS A 231 -30.73 -21.47 -16.95
C LYS A 231 -29.98 -20.94 -15.74
N ASP A 232 -30.56 -21.07 -14.55
CA ASP A 232 -29.93 -20.68 -13.28
C ASP A 232 -28.64 -21.48 -13.05
N ALA A 233 -28.66 -22.79 -13.28
CA ALA A 233 -27.48 -23.64 -13.13
C ALA A 233 -26.36 -23.23 -14.10
N VAL A 234 -26.68 -22.95 -15.37
CA VAL A 234 -25.69 -22.47 -16.35
C VAL A 234 -25.12 -21.11 -15.93
N ALA A 235 -25.96 -20.18 -15.47
CA ALA A 235 -25.50 -18.88 -14.99
C ALA A 235 -24.59 -18.99 -13.75
N CYS A 236 -24.98 -19.81 -12.77
CA CYS A 236 -24.17 -20.06 -11.58
C CYS A 236 -22.82 -20.72 -11.91
N LEU A 237 -22.81 -21.70 -12.84
CA LEU A 237 -21.58 -22.32 -13.31
C LEU A 237 -20.68 -21.34 -14.05
N ALA A 238 -21.24 -20.43 -14.86
CA ALA A 238 -20.47 -19.39 -15.53
C ALA A 238 -19.83 -18.41 -14.52
N VAL A 239 -20.58 -17.99 -13.49
CA VAL A 239 -20.06 -17.16 -12.39
C VAL A 239 -18.95 -17.90 -11.64
N LEU A 240 -19.18 -19.17 -11.25
CA LEU A 240 -18.20 -19.98 -10.54
C LEU A 240 -16.92 -20.17 -11.37
N ALA A 241 -17.05 -20.50 -12.66
CA ALA A 241 -15.91 -20.68 -13.55
C ALA A 241 -15.10 -19.39 -13.69
N THR A 242 -15.77 -18.23 -13.78
CA THR A 242 -15.11 -16.92 -13.86
C THR A 242 -14.36 -16.61 -12.56
N VAL A 243 -15.01 -16.78 -11.40
CA VAL A 243 -14.38 -16.54 -10.09
C VAL A 243 -13.23 -17.51 -9.86
N LEU A 244 -13.39 -18.79 -10.19
CA LEU A 244 -12.33 -19.80 -10.05
C LEU A 244 -11.13 -19.49 -10.97
N LEU A 245 -11.40 -19.09 -12.22
CA LEU A 245 -10.35 -18.68 -13.15
C LEU A 245 -9.55 -17.50 -12.59
N LEU A 246 -10.23 -16.48 -12.06
CA LEU A 246 -9.57 -15.35 -11.40
C LEU A 246 -8.79 -15.79 -10.16
N ALA A 247 -9.37 -16.62 -9.29
CA ALA A 247 -8.71 -17.13 -8.08
C ALA A 247 -7.41 -17.90 -8.37
N VAL A 248 -7.36 -18.63 -9.48
CA VAL A 248 -6.17 -19.40 -9.90
C VAL A 248 -5.15 -18.52 -10.62
N LEU A 249 -5.58 -17.65 -11.55
CA LEU A 249 -4.67 -16.83 -12.36
C LEU A 249 -4.16 -15.59 -11.62
N ARG A 250 -4.94 -15.06 -10.69
CA ARG A 250 -4.66 -13.86 -9.92
C ARG A 250 -5.02 -14.17 -8.46
N PRO A 251 -4.12 -14.78 -7.68
CA PRO A 251 -4.40 -15.03 -6.28
C PRO A 251 -4.73 -13.72 -5.54
N ALA A 252 -5.61 -13.81 -4.53
CA ALA A 252 -6.02 -12.63 -3.78
C ALA A 252 -4.81 -11.87 -3.20
N GLU A 253 -4.76 -10.57 -3.42
CA GLU A 253 -3.68 -9.70 -2.95
C GLU A 253 -3.52 -9.78 -1.43
N LEU A 254 -2.29 -9.81 -0.94
CA LEU A 254 -1.95 -9.65 0.48
C LEU A 254 -0.90 -8.54 0.57
N SER A 255 -1.30 -7.38 1.07
CA SER A 255 -0.38 -6.25 1.23
C SER A 255 0.57 -6.50 2.40
N ALA A 256 1.59 -5.65 2.57
CA ALA A 256 2.45 -5.64 3.74
C ALA A 256 1.62 -5.60 5.06
N PRO A 257 2.11 -6.23 6.15
CA PRO A 257 1.46 -6.16 7.47
C PRO A 257 1.14 -4.72 7.88
N ALA A 258 -0.01 -4.51 8.51
CA ALA A 258 -0.41 -3.17 8.95
C ALA A 258 0.59 -2.56 9.94
N ASP A 259 1.10 -1.37 9.63
CA ASP A 259 1.95 -0.59 10.51
C ASP A 259 1.36 0.82 10.70
N PRO A 260 0.71 1.10 11.85
CA PRO A 260 0.16 2.42 12.15
C PRO A 260 1.21 3.54 12.22
N ALA A 261 2.48 3.21 12.41
CA ALA A 261 3.56 4.20 12.49
C ALA A 261 3.98 4.73 11.11
N VAL A 262 3.58 4.06 10.03
CA VAL A 262 3.95 4.41 8.66
C VAL A 262 2.71 4.83 7.89
N LYS A 263 2.70 6.06 7.38
CA LYS A 263 1.62 6.58 6.53
C LYS A 263 1.50 5.75 5.24
N PHE A 264 0.27 5.41 4.86
CA PHE A 264 0.00 4.66 3.64
C PHE A 264 -0.60 5.57 2.56
N ASP A 265 0.26 6.22 1.76
CA ASP A 265 -0.17 7.15 0.71
C ASP A 265 -0.86 6.47 -0.48
N ALA A 266 -0.68 5.15 -0.63
CA ALA A 266 -1.38 4.33 -1.62
C ALA A 266 -2.81 3.94 -1.19
N ALA A 267 -3.30 4.40 -0.04
CA ALA A 267 -4.63 4.07 0.45
C ALA A 267 -5.74 4.45 -0.55
N ARG A 268 -6.45 3.44 -1.05
CA ARG A 268 -7.69 3.57 -1.82
C ARG A 268 -8.69 2.53 -1.33
N PRO A 269 -10.01 2.85 -1.31
CA PRO A 269 -11.01 1.83 -1.03
C PRO A 269 -11.12 0.85 -2.20
N GLU A 270 -11.87 -0.22 -1.98
CA GLU A 270 -12.19 -1.17 -3.04
C GLU A 270 -12.93 -0.52 -4.21
N TRP A 271 -12.80 -1.11 -5.41
CA TRP A 271 -13.25 -0.51 -6.67
C TRP A 271 -14.74 -0.13 -6.65
N TYR A 272 -15.56 -0.90 -5.94
CA TYR A 272 -17.00 -0.65 -5.79
C TYR A 272 -17.33 0.51 -4.83
N PHE A 273 -16.35 1.11 -4.16
CA PHE A 273 -16.47 2.35 -3.38
C PHE A 273 -15.63 3.50 -3.95
N LEU A 274 -14.89 3.27 -5.05
CA LEU A 274 -14.00 4.26 -5.62
C LEU A 274 -14.73 5.49 -6.14
N PHE A 275 -15.97 5.33 -6.65
CA PHE A 275 -16.83 6.45 -7.03
C PHE A 275 -17.10 7.42 -5.87
N LEU A 276 -17.32 6.88 -4.66
CA LEU A 276 -17.60 7.69 -3.47
C LEU A 276 -16.32 8.40 -3.03
N PHE A 277 -15.18 7.72 -3.04
CA PHE A 277 -13.88 8.35 -2.79
C PHE A 277 -13.61 9.53 -3.72
N ARG A 278 -13.83 9.36 -5.03
CA ARG A 278 -13.67 10.46 -5.99
C ARG A 278 -14.63 11.60 -5.73
N PHE A 279 -15.89 11.29 -5.47
CA PHE A 279 -16.91 12.29 -5.15
C PHE A 279 -16.53 13.15 -3.94
N LEU A 280 -16.02 12.53 -2.87
CA LEU A 280 -15.61 13.22 -1.64
C LEU A 280 -14.41 14.16 -1.84
N ARG A 281 -13.58 13.93 -2.86
CA ARG A 281 -12.39 14.75 -3.17
C ARG A 281 -12.68 15.94 -4.10
N PHE A 282 -13.92 16.17 -4.51
CA PHE A 282 -14.26 17.40 -5.22
C PHE A 282 -14.19 18.60 -4.28
N HIS A 283 -13.52 19.67 -4.70
CA HIS A 283 -13.33 20.87 -3.88
C HIS A 283 -14.63 21.41 -3.28
N ALA A 284 -15.73 21.42 -4.05
CA ALA A 284 -17.03 21.86 -3.54
C ALA A 284 -17.61 20.92 -2.48
N VAL A 285 -17.39 19.61 -2.60
CA VAL A 285 -17.88 18.61 -1.64
C VAL A 285 -17.03 18.62 -0.37
N GLU A 286 -15.71 18.70 -0.52
CA GLU A 286 -14.76 18.83 0.58
C GLU A 286 -15.04 20.10 1.39
N ALA A 287 -15.34 21.23 0.74
CA ALA A 287 -15.72 22.48 1.39
C ALA A 287 -17.04 22.39 2.17
N LEU A 288 -17.98 21.54 1.75
CA LEU A 288 -19.24 21.29 2.46
C LEU A 288 -19.09 20.26 3.61
N GLY A 289 -17.93 19.63 3.71
CA GLY A 289 -17.57 18.71 4.79
C GLY A 289 -17.99 17.25 4.58
N LEU A 290 -17.35 16.37 5.34
CA LEU A 290 -17.48 14.91 5.21
C LEU A 290 -18.93 14.42 5.43
N THR A 291 -19.67 15.00 6.38
CA THR A 291 -21.07 14.64 6.65
C THR A 291 -21.95 14.87 5.42
N PHE A 292 -21.76 15.98 4.70
CA PHE A 292 -22.54 16.26 3.50
C PHE A 292 -22.27 15.23 2.41
N GLY A 293 -21.00 15.01 2.08
CA GLY A 293 -20.62 14.13 0.99
C GLY A 293 -20.84 12.64 1.28
N ALA A 294 -20.54 12.17 2.49
CA ALA A 294 -20.51 10.74 2.81
C ALA A 294 -21.79 10.23 3.46
N ILE A 295 -22.60 11.09 4.08
CA ILE A 295 -23.84 10.70 4.78
C ILE A 295 -25.07 11.25 4.06
N ILE A 296 -25.14 12.57 3.85
CA ILE A 296 -26.36 13.21 3.33
C ILE A 296 -26.62 12.81 1.88
N VAL A 297 -25.62 12.92 0.99
CA VAL A 297 -25.82 12.62 -0.44
C VAL A 297 -26.15 11.13 -0.68
N PRO A 298 -25.38 10.14 -0.18
CA PRO A 298 -25.78 8.74 -0.26
C PRO A 298 -27.12 8.45 0.41
N GLY A 299 -27.41 9.09 1.55
CA GLY A 299 -28.69 8.96 2.25
C GLY A 299 -29.88 9.44 1.41
N ILE A 300 -29.76 10.56 0.70
CA ILE A 300 -30.78 11.06 -0.23
C ILE A 300 -30.95 10.09 -1.40
N ILE A 301 -29.86 9.59 -2.00
CA ILE A 301 -29.92 8.61 -3.09
C ILE A 301 -30.67 7.35 -2.62
N MET A 302 -30.31 6.82 -1.45
CA MET A 302 -30.98 5.67 -0.85
C MET A 302 -32.44 5.95 -0.50
N GLY A 303 -32.77 7.17 -0.07
CA GLY A 303 -34.14 7.64 0.15
C GLY A 303 -34.96 7.64 -1.13
N ILE A 304 -34.42 8.18 -2.24
CA ILE A 304 -35.07 8.17 -3.55
C ILE A 304 -35.36 6.73 -4.01
N ILE A 305 -34.36 5.84 -3.88
CA ILE A 305 -34.53 4.41 -4.21
C ILE A 305 -35.63 3.78 -3.36
N SER A 306 -35.64 4.03 -2.05
CA SER A 306 -36.61 3.44 -1.12
C SER A 306 -38.06 3.88 -1.40
N VAL A 307 -38.26 5.09 -1.92
CA VAL A 307 -39.58 5.69 -2.20
C VAL A 307 -40.07 5.38 -3.62
N MET A 308 -39.28 4.69 -4.46
CA MET A 308 -39.68 4.31 -5.83
C MET A 308 -41.07 3.66 -5.94
N PRO A 309 -41.50 2.74 -5.06
CA PRO A 309 -42.85 2.18 -5.12
C PRO A 309 -43.97 3.23 -4.98
N LEU A 310 -43.74 4.28 -4.19
CA LEU A 310 -44.71 5.35 -3.98
C LEU A 310 -44.76 6.30 -5.18
N THR A 311 -43.61 6.65 -5.75
CA THR A 311 -43.55 7.52 -6.94
C THR A 311 -44.33 6.93 -8.12
N GLU A 312 -44.31 5.60 -8.27
CA GLU A 312 -45.08 4.91 -9.30
C GLU A 312 -46.58 4.91 -9.00
N ARG A 313 -46.98 4.71 -7.74
CA ARG A 313 -48.40 4.83 -7.34
C ARG A 313 -48.96 6.23 -7.59
N LEU A 314 -48.16 7.27 -7.37
CA LEU A 314 -48.60 8.67 -7.49
C LEU A 314 -48.58 9.19 -8.93
N LEU A 315 -47.58 8.79 -9.72
CA LEU A 315 -47.32 9.34 -11.07
C LEU A 315 -47.54 8.32 -12.20
N GLY A 316 -47.95 7.09 -11.88
CA GLY A 316 -48.21 6.02 -12.84
C GLY A 316 -47.00 5.67 -13.71
N GLN A 317 -47.22 5.57 -15.03
CA GLN A 317 -46.17 5.25 -16.01
C GLN A 317 -45.03 6.27 -16.03
N PHE A 318 -45.33 7.55 -15.80
CA PHE A 318 -44.32 8.60 -15.72
C PHE A 318 -43.38 8.39 -14.53
N GLY A 319 -43.92 7.99 -13.37
CA GLY A 319 -43.12 7.62 -12.20
C GLY A 319 -42.17 6.45 -12.47
N HIS A 320 -42.63 5.43 -13.21
CA HIS A 320 -41.76 4.32 -13.60
C HIS A 320 -40.65 4.75 -14.59
N LEU A 321 -40.95 5.64 -15.54
CA LEU A 321 -39.95 6.21 -16.43
C LEU A 321 -38.89 7.01 -15.65
N LEU A 322 -39.33 7.84 -14.69
CA LEU A 322 -38.45 8.61 -13.82
C LEU A 322 -37.50 7.71 -13.02
N ASN A 323 -38.02 6.62 -12.43
CA ASN A 323 -37.21 5.67 -11.67
C ASN A 323 -36.15 4.98 -12.53
N LYS A 324 -36.50 4.57 -13.76
CA LYS A 324 -35.52 4.02 -14.70
C LYS A 324 -34.47 5.05 -15.10
N ALA A 325 -34.88 6.27 -15.42
CA ALA A 325 -33.95 7.36 -15.76
C ALA A 325 -32.99 7.66 -14.61
N PHE A 326 -33.49 7.71 -13.38
CA PHE A 326 -32.68 7.88 -12.18
C PHE A 326 -31.67 6.75 -12.00
N MET A 327 -32.09 5.48 -12.14
CA MET A 327 -31.16 4.35 -12.01
C MET A 327 -30.07 4.35 -13.07
N TRP A 328 -30.40 4.67 -14.33
CA TRP A 328 -29.40 4.80 -15.39
C TRP A 328 -28.45 5.96 -15.14
N LEU A 329 -28.96 7.12 -14.71
CA LEU A 329 -28.13 8.26 -14.34
C LEU A 329 -27.18 7.91 -13.18
N LEU A 330 -27.68 7.23 -12.15
CA LEU A 330 -26.86 6.77 -11.03
C LEU A 330 -25.78 5.78 -11.48
N ALA A 331 -26.14 4.80 -12.31
CA ALA A 331 -25.18 3.82 -12.84
C ALA A 331 -24.08 4.50 -13.69
N VAL A 332 -24.47 5.42 -14.59
CA VAL A 332 -23.51 6.20 -15.38
C VAL A 332 -22.63 7.07 -14.47
N GLY A 333 -23.20 7.72 -13.45
CA GLY A 333 -22.45 8.52 -12.49
C GLY A 333 -21.44 7.69 -11.70
N VAL A 334 -21.83 6.52 -11.19
CA VAL A 334 -20.92 5.59 -10.49
C VAL A 334 -19.78 5.16 -11.41
N VAL A 335 -20.09 4.72 -12.64
CA VAL A 335 -19.07 4.28 -13.60
C VAL A 335 -18.14 5.43 -13.98
N ALA A 336 -18.68 6.60 -14.29
CA ALA A 336 -17.90 7.78 -14.68
C ALA A 336 -16.95 8.23 -13.57
N LEU A 337 -17.41 8.28 -12.32
CA LEU A 337 -16.58 8.65 -11.17
C LEU A 337 -15.53 7.60 -10.85
N THR A 338 -15.85 6.31 -10.96
CA THR A 338 -14.86 5.23 -10.81
C THR A 338 -13.79 5.29 -11.90
N VAL A 339 -14.16 5.52 -13.17
CA VAL A 339 -13.20 5.69 -14.27
C VAL A 339 -12.34 6.92 -14.07
N LEU A 340 -12.93 8.04 -13.63
CA LEU A 340 -12.18 9.26 -13.33
C LEU A 340 -11.18 9.04 -12.20
N ALA A 341 -11.55 8.30 -11.16
CA ALA A 341 -10.64 7.93 -10.08
C ALA A 341 -9.45 7.11 -10.59
N PHE A 342 -9.70 6.08 -11.40
CA PHE A 342 -8.63 5.29 -12.01
C PHE A 342 -7.72 6.15 -12.90
N TYR A 343 -8.29 7.07 -13.67
CA TYR A 343 -7.53 7.98 -14.51
C TYR A 343 -6.64 8.92 -13.69
N GLU A 344 -7.14 9.49 -12.60
CA GLU A 344 -6.36 10.35 -11.73
C GLU A 344 -5.26 9.59 -11.02
N ASP A 345 -5.59 8.43 -10.45
CA ASP A 345 -4.62 7.59 -9.75
C ASP A 345 -3.51 7.13 -10.71
N ALA A 346 -3.84 6.80 -11.97
CA ALA A 346 -2.85 6.43 -12.99
C ALA A 346 -1.91 7.58 -13.40
N ASN A 347 -2.37 8.83 -13.30
CA ASN A 347 -1.59 10.02 -13.68
C ASN A 347 -0.89 10.70 -12.49
N ASP A 348 -1.25 10.36 -11.26
CA ASP A 348 -0.62 10.87 -10.04
C ASP A 348 0.70 10.11 -9.77
N ARG A 349 1.83 10.76 -10.08
CA ARG A 349 3.17 10.18 -9.87
C ARG A 349 3.44 9.84 -8.41
N GLY A 350 2.93 10.64 -7.47
CA GLY A 350 3.11 10.39 -6.03
C GLY A 350 2.35 9.14 -5.60
N HIS A 351 1.12 9.00 -6.09
CA HIS A 351 0.33 7.78 -5.86
C HIS A 351 0.98 6.54 -6.49
N GLN A 352 1.48 6.63 -7.74
CA GLN A 352 2.17 5.52 -8.39
C GLN A 352 3.45 5.12 -7.66
N ALA A 353 4.23 6.08 -7.17
CA ALA A 353 5.41 5.81 -6.35
C ALA A 353 5.02 5.11 -5.03
N ALA A 354 4.01 5.61 -4.33
CA ALA A 354 3.49 5.00 -3.10
C ALA A 354 2.96 3.58 -3.34
N LEU A 355 2.27 3.34 -4.46
CA LEU A 355 1.80 2.01 -4.85
C LEU A 355 2.97 1.08 -5.13
N SER A 356 3.99 1.53 -5.87
CA SER A 356 5.17 0.72 -6.14
C SER A 356 5.93 0.32 -4.86
N GLU A 357 6.03 1.23 -3.90
CA GLU A 357 6.59 0.94 -2.58
C GLU A 357 5.73 -0.06 -1.81
N ALA A 358 4.40 0.11 -1.79
CA ALA A 358 3.49 -0.83 -1.13
C ALA A 358 3.63 -2.26 -1.67
N HIS A 359 3.75 -2.41 -3.00
CA HIS A 359 3.97 -3.70 -3.64
C HIS A 359 5.35 -4.30 -3.30
N ARG A 360 6.40 -3.46 -3.26
CA ARG A 360 7.74 -3.89 -2.85
C ARG A 360 7.75 -4.37 -1.40
N ASP A 361 7.12 -3.62 -0.50
CA ASP A 361 7.03 -3.95 0.93
C ASP A 361 6.22 -5.23 1.15
N ALA A 362 5.13 -5.43 0.40
CA ALA A 362 4.35 -6.66 0.42
C ALA A 362 5.18 -7.87 -0.01
N GLY A 363 5.91 -7.75 -1.14
CA GLY A 363 6.81 -8.78 -1.62
C GLY A 363 7.92 -9.09 -0.62
N ARG A 364 8.54 -8.07 -0.04
CA ARG A 364 9.58 -8.21 0.97
C ARG A 364 9.06 -8.87 2.25
N ALA A 365 7.86 -8.53 2.71
CA ALA A 365 7.24 -9.17 3.86
C ALA A 365 6.99 -10.67 3.62
N ILE A 366 6.52 -11.04 2.42
CA ILE A 366 6.33 -12.45 2.03
C ILE A 366 7.67 -13.18 1.97
N GLU A 367 8.70 -12.57 1.39
CA GLU A 367 10.06 -13.15 1.34
C GLU A 367 10.62 -13.41 2.74
N LEU A 368 10.54 -12.43 3.63
CA LEU A 368 11.01 -12.54 5.01
C LEU A 368 10.21 -13.60 5.79
N ALA A 369 8.89 -13.65 5.60
CA ALA A 369 8.03 -14.67 6.22
C ALA A 369 8.34 -16.09 5.72
N ALA A 370 8.72 -16.24 4.45
CA ALA A 370 9.12 -17.52 3.86
C ALA A 370 10.53 -17.97 4.33
N GLY A 371 11.37 -17.01 4.73
CA GLY A 371 12.75 -17.20 5.15
C GLY A 371 12.95 -18.12 6.36
N PRO A 372 14.22 -18.36 6.76
CA PRO A 372 14.56 -19.28 7.85
C PRO A 372 14.04 -18.82 9.21
N ASP A 373 14.00 -17.51 9.45
CA ASP A 373 13.58 -16.92 10.73
C ASP A 373 12.05 -16.93 10.92
N LYS A 374 11.29 -17.20 9.83
CA LYS A 374 9.81 -17.20 9.80
C LYS A 374 9.21 -15.91 10.38
N ILE A 375 7.92 -15.95 10.69
CA ILE A 375 7.22 -14.81 11.28
C ILE A 375 7.49 -14.78 12.79
N PRO A 376 8.04 -13.69 13.35
CA PRO A 376 8.32 -13.61 14.78
C PRO A 376 7.04 -13.61 15.64
N VAL A 377 7.15 -14.09 16.87
CA VAL A 377 6.03 -14.17 17.84
C VAL A 377 5.48 -12.80 18.25
N GLU A 378 6.28 -11.74 18.09
CA GLU A 378 5.87 -10.35 18.29
C GLU A 378 4.86 -9.89 17.22
N GLY A 379 4.82 -10.56 16.07
CA GLY A 379 3.88 -10.36 14.97
C GLY A 379 4.54 -9.93 13.66
N ALA A 380 3.80 -10.10 12.55
CA ALA A 380 4.31 -9.89 11.20
C ALA A 380 4.80 -8.46 10.91
N VAL A 381 4.28 -7.44 11.61
CA VAL A 381 4.76 -6.05 11.46
C VAL A 381 6.27 -5.91 11.74
N THR A 382 6.83 -6.79 12.57
CA THR A 382 8.25 -6.74 12.91
C THR A 382 9.18 -7.16 11.78
N LEU A 383 8.67 -7.93 10.79
CA LEU A 383 9.43 -8.34 9.61
C LEU A 383 10.02 -7.12 8.91
N LEU A 384 9.16 -6.16 8.56
CA LEU A 384 9.58 -4.95 7.87
C LEU A 384 10.25 -3.93 8.79
N ARG A 385 9.97 -3.93 10.09
CA ARG A 385 10.62 -3.02 11.06
C ARG A 385 12.06 -3.37 11.35
N ARG A 386 12.45 -4.64 11.21
CA ARG A 386 13.82 -5.12 11.42
C ARG A 386 14.62 -5.28 10.13
N ASP A 387 14.00 -5.03 8.97
CA ASP A 387 14.63 -5.19 7.66
C ASP A 387 15.33 -3.90 7.22
N PRO A 388 16.66 -3.90 7.05
CA PRO A 388 17.41 -2.73 6.59
C PRO A 388 16.94 -2.24 5.22
N PHE A 389 16.60 -3.14 4.29
CA PHE A 389 16.19 -2.78 2.93
C PHE A 389 14.82 -2.11 2.87
N THR A 390 14.01 -2.24 3.91
CA THR A 390 12.72 -1.55 4.02
C THR A 390 12.83 -0.27 4.86
N GLN A 391 13.51 -0.32 6.01
CA GLN A 391 13.62 0.84 6.91
C GLN A 391 14.69 1.85 6.48
N GLY A 392 15.83 1.40 5.96
CA GLY A 392 16.93 2.25 5.52
C GLY A 392 16.48 3.35 4.54
N PRO A 393 15.78 3.02 3.44
CA PRO A 393 15.21 4.01 2.53
C PRO A 393 14.30 5.03 3.22
N ARG A 394 13.48 4.60 4.18
CA ARG A 394 12.53 5.46 4.90
C ARG A 394 13.25 6.41 5.85
N LEU A 395 14.22 5.89 6.58
CA LEU A 395 15.07 6.67 7.49
C LEU A 395 15.91 7.69 6.71
N PHE A 396 16.45 7.30 5.55
CA PHE A 396 17.16 8.21 4.66
C PHE A 396 16.25 9.32 4.13
N ALA A 397 15.05 8.97 3.64
CA ALA A 397 14.07 9.95 3.17
C ALA A 397 13.68 10.94 4.28
N GLN A 398 13.53 10.45 5.51
CA GLN A 398 13.12 11.25 6.66
C GLN A 398 14.22 12.18 7.17
N HIS A 399 15.47 11.72 7.19
CA HIS A 399 16.55 12.42 7.88
C HIS A 399 17.61 13.00 6.94
N CYS A 400 17.92 12.34 5.81
CA CYS A 400 19.08 12.66 4.96
C CYS A 400 18.70 13.33 3.64
N ALA A 401 17.52 13.03 3.09
CA ALA A 401 17.11 13.44 1.75
C ALA A 401 16.83 14.94 1.61
N SER A 402 16.81 15.70 2.71
CA SER A 402 16.77 17.17 2.67
C SER A 402 18.02 17.77 2.03
N CYS A 403 19.18 17.13 2.20
CA CYS A 403 20.46 17.60 1.65
C CYS A 403 21.02 16.64 0.60
N HIS A 404 20.93 15.35 0.85
CA HIS A 404 21.49 14.30 0.01
C HIS A 404 20.48 13.76 -1.01
N ARG A 405 21.01 13.06 -2.00
CA ARG A 405 20.25 12.19 -2.90
C ARG A 405 20.80 10.77 -2.78
N TRP A 406 20.00 9.82 -3.22
CA TRP A 406 20.39 8.43 -3.42
C TRP A 406 20.13 8.11 -4.89
N ASN A 407 21.17 8.09 -5.71
CA ASN A 407 21.08 7.93 -7.17
C ASN A 407 20.03 8.85 -7.82
N GLY A 408 19.98 10.11 -7.38
CA GLY A 408 19.06 11.13 -7.85
C GLY A 408 17.66 11.16 -7.20
N HIS A 409 17.35 10.25 -6.28
CA HIS A 409 16.05 10.20 -5.58
C HIS A 409 16.19 10.29 -4.04
N ASP A 410 15.08 10.23 -3.31
CA ASP A 410 14.98 10.37 -1.85
C ASP A 410 15.33 9.11 -1.05
N GLY A 411 15.98 8.11 -1.65
CA GLY A 411 16.15 6.76 -1.09
C GLY A 411 14.95 5.81 -1.30
N ARG A 412 13.71 6.30 -1.32
CA ARG A 412 12.49 5.48 -1.54
C ARG A 412 12.11 5.31 -3.02
N GLY A 413 12.73 6.12 -3.88
CA GLY A 413 12.52 6.13 -5.33
C GLY A 413 11.74 7.36 -5.80
N SER A 414 11.37 8.27 -4.89
CA SER A 414 10.67 9.50 -5.23
C SER A 414 11.67 10.60 -5.56
N LEU A 415 11.35 11.36 -6.60
CA LEU A 415 12.09 12.56 -6.95
C LEU A 415 11.72 13.69 -5.99
N ILE A 416 12.71 14.50 -5.60
CA ILE A 416 12.49 15.65 -4.72
C ILE A 416 12.34 16.89 -5.60
N THR A 417 11.17 17.50 -5.50
CA THR A 417 10.76 18.62 -6.35
C THR A 417 10.25 19.79 -5.54
N ASP A 418 10.43 20.99 -6.05
CA ASP A 418 9.88 22.21 -5.44
C ASP A 418 8.37 22.30 -5.70
N ALA A 419 7.66 23.03 -4.83
CA ALA A 419 6.24 23.28 -5.04
C ALA A 419 6.03 24.12 -6.31
N LEU A 420 5.03 23.73 -7.13
CA LEU A 420 4.59 24.56 -8.24
C LEU A 420 4.06 25.90 -7.72
N GLN A 421 4.53 27.00 -8.30
CA GLN A 421 4.00 28.32 -7.96
C GLN A 421 2.57 28.49 -8.50
N PRO A 422 1.72 29.32 -7.87
CA PRO A 422 0.36 29.57 -8.36
C PRO A 422 0.35 29.97 -9.83
N GLY A 423 -0.40 29.22 -10.66
CA GLY A 423 -0.53 29.47 -12.10
C GLY A 423 0.44 28.68 -13.00
N GLN A 424 1.39 27.93 -12.43
CA GLN A 424 2.23 27.00 -13.20
C GLN A 424 1.52 25.66 -13.43
N THR A 425 1.49 25.23 -14.69
CA THR A 425 1.01 23.90 -15.11
C THR A 425 2.18 23.08 -15.65
N GLY A 426 2.39 21.87 -15.16
CA GLY A 426 3.49 21.00 -15.61
C GLY A 426 4.05 20.14 -14.49
N ALA A 427 5.13 19.40 -14.77
CA ALA A 427 5.86 18.70 -13.72
C ALA A 427 6.60 19.71 -12.83
N PRO A 428 6.59 19.56 -11.50
CA PRO A 428 7.32 20.46 -10.62
C PRO A 428 8.84 20.35 -10.86
N PRO A 429 9.59 21.45 -10.77
CA PRO A 429 11.04 21.43 -11.00
C PRO A 429 11.76 20.65 -9.88
N MET A 430 12.86 20.00 -10.23
CA MET A 430 13.68 19.24 -9.27
C MET A 430 14.37 20.18 -8.28
N THR A 431 14.30 19.87 -6.99
CA THR A 431 15.05 20.60 -5.96
C THR A 431 16.53 20.24 -6.07
N PRO A 432 17.43 21.21 -6.33
CA PRO A 432 18.86 20.94 -6.41
C PRO A 432 19.39 20.46 -5.05
N PRO A 433 20.21 19.41 -5.00
CA PRO A 433 20.78 18.95 -3.74
C PRO A 433 21.85 19.92 -3.23
N THR A 434 22.02 19.95 -1.91
CA THR A 434 23.00 20.79 -1.21
C THR A 434 24.17 20.00 -0.66
N ALA A 435 24.20 18.68 -0.89
CA ALA A 435 25.28 17.77 -0.55
C ALA A 435 25.44 16.68 -1.63
N ALA A 436 26.53 15.90 -1.54
CA ALA A 436 26.84 14.84 -2.51
C ALA A 436 25.78 13.71 -2.51
N ASP A 437 25.65 13.03 -3.64
CA ASP A 437 24.77 11.87 -3.79
C ASP A 437 25.39 10.62 -3.16
N LEU A 438 24.69 10.03 -2.20
CA LEU A 438 25.18 8.93 -1.37
C LEU A 438 24.92 7.54 -1.97
N GLY A 439 24.34 7.44 -3.18
CA GLY A 439 23.93 6.16 -3.76
C GLY A 439 25.05 5.15 -4.02
N ASN A 440 26.30 5.61 -4.12
CA ASN A 440 27.52 4.79 -4.20
C ASN A 440 28.56 5.20 -3.14
N PHE A 441 28.11 5.73 -2.00
CA PHE A 441 28.97 6.24 -0.94
C PHE A 441 30.06 5.24 -0.56
N ALA A 442 31.30 5.70 -0.42
CA ALA A 442 32.48 4.89 -0.12
C ALA A 442 32.79 3.71 -1.08
N GLY A 443 32.07 3.57 -2.19
CA GLY A 443 32.38 2.61 -3.25
C GLY A 443 33.52 3.07 -4.16
N ARG A 444 33.88 2.25 -5.15
CA ARG A 444 34.97 2.54 -6.11
C ARG A 444 34.77 3.86 -6.84
N GLU A 445 33.57 4.10 -7.36
CA GLU A 445 33.25 5.34 -8.08
C GLU A 445 33.34 6.57 -7.18
N TRP A 446 32.89 6.45 -5.93
CA TRP A 446 32.99 7.51 -4.93
C TRP A 446 34.45 7.85 -4.61
N MET A 447 35.26 6.84 -4.30
CA MET A 447 36.68 7.03 -3.99
C MET A 447 37.46 7.56 -5.19
N GLN A 448 37.18 7.05 -6.38
CA GLN A 448 37.80 7.55 -7.61
C GLN A 448 37.42 9.02 -7.84
N ALA A 449 36.16 9.41 -7.64
CA ALA A 449 35.74 10.79 -7.80
C ALA A 449 36.42 11.73 -6.78
N ILE A 450 36.60 11.29 -5.52
CA ILE A 450 37.33 12.06 -4.50
C ILE A 450 38.80 12.26 -4.90
N VAL A 451 39.47 11.20 -5.37
CA VAL A 451 40.91 11.25 -5.70
C VAL A 451 41.18 11.99 -7.01
N MET A 452 40.29 11.88 -8.00
CA MET A 452 40.55 12.33 -9.37
C MET A 452 39.82 13.61 -9.77
N ASP A 453 38.72 13.96 -9.10
CA ASP A 453 37.84 15.06 -9.49
C ASP A 453 37.05 15.64 -8.29
N TYR A 454 37.78 15.94 -7.20
CA TYR A 454 37.22 16.37 -5.91
C TYR A 454 36.21 17.52 -6.02
N SER A 455 36.60 18.61 -6.70
CA SER A 455 35.78 19.82 -6.80
C SER A 455 34.47 19.59 -7.53
N ASN A 456 34.49 18.79 -8.59
CA ASN A 456 33.29 18.43 -9.32
C ASN A 456 32.41 17.46 -8.51
N HIS A 457 33.00 16.50 -7.79
CA HIS A 457 32.25 15.55 -6.96
C HIS A 457 31.44 16.27 -5.86
N PHE A 458 32.04 17.24 -5.18
CA PHE A 458 31.42 18.03 -4.11
C PHE A 458 30.78 19.36 -4.57
N ARG A 459 30.60 19.57 -5.89
CA ARG A 459 30.04 20.81 -6.46
C ARG A 459 28.68 21.20 -5.89
N TRP A 460 27.90 20.22 -5.43
CA TRP A 460 26.55 20.41 -4.89
C TRP A 460 26.51 21.25 -3.62
N LEU A 461 27.61 21.31 -2.86
CA LEU A 461 27.74 22.18 -1.69
C LEU A 461 27.50 23.66 -2.04
N LYS A 462 27.80 24.06 -3.28
CA LYS A 462 27.62 25.43 -3.78
C LYS A 462 26.15 25.86 -3.85
N ASN A 463 25.22 24.91 -3.85
CA ASN A 463 23.79 25.18 -3.82
C ASN A 463 23.28 25.53 -2.42
N ALA A 464 24.08 25.27 -1.38
CA ALA A 464 23.67 25.52 0.00
C ALA A 464 23.73 27.03 0.34
N GLY A 465 22.70 27.55 1.02
CA GLY A 465 22.67 28.96 1.42
C GLY A 465 23.86 29.39 2.27
N TRP A 466 24.33 28.50 3.17
CA TRP A 466 25.48 28.75 4.02
C TRP A 466 26.80 28.89 3.23
N TYR A 467 26.90 28.26 2.05
CA TYR A 467 28.12 28.32 1.23
C TYR A 467 28.30 29.72 0.64
N ALA A 468 27.22 30.28 0.08
CA ALA A 468 27.22 31.64 -0.46
C ALA A 468 27.55 32.67 0.63
N GLU A 469 26.98 32.52 1.82
CA GLU A 469 27.28 33.39 2.97
C GLU A 469 28.75 33.28 3.39
N ALA A 470 29.29 32.06 3.49
CA ALA A 470 30.68 31.85 3.86
C ALA A 470 31.65 32.49 2.85
N LYS A 471 31.40 32.35 1.53
CA LYS A 471 32.23 32.99 0.50
C LYS A 471 32.18 34.52 0.56
N GLN A 472 31.04 35.11 0.90
CA GLN A 472 30.93 36.56 1.08
C GLN A 472 31.76 37.06 2.27
N LYS A 473 31.71 36.34 3.40
CA LYS A 473 32.50 36.67 4.60
C LYS A 473 34.00 36.54 4.35
N VAL A 474 34.44 35.47 3.68
CA VAL A 474 35.85 35.32 3.26
C VAL A 474 36.27 36.46 2.34
N ALA A 475 35.42 36.86 1.37
CA ALA A 475 35.71 38.00 0.50
C ALA A 475 35.77 39.35 1.25
N ALA A 476 35.11 39.46 2.40
CA ALA A 476 35.18 40.61 3.31
C ALA A 476 36.41 40.56 4.24
N GLY A 477 37.24 39.52 4.17
CA GLY A 477 38.43 39.33 5.00
C GLY A 477 38.15 38.70 6.37
N GLU A 478 36.96 38.13 6.58
CA GLU A 478 36.65 37.36 7.78
C GLU A 478 37.20 35.94 7.68
N ASP A 479 37.69 35.42 8.81
CA ASP A 479 38.14 34.04 8.92
C ASP A 479 36.93 33.12 9.19
N VAL A 480 36.59 32.28 8.20
CA VAL A 480 35.42 31.39 8.26
C VAL A 480 35.83 29.99 7.84
N ASP A 481 35.74 29.05 8.78
CA ASP A 481 35.93 27.63 8.50
C ASP A 481 34.69 27.01 7.84
N PHE A 482 34.86 26.45 6.64
CA PHE A 482 33.87 25.63 5.95
C PHE A 482 34.54 24.71 4.91
N VAL A 483 33.81 23.70 4.44
CA VAL A 483 34.26 22.85 3.34
C VAL A 483 34.07 23.60 2.02
N ASP A 484 35.16 24.13 1.44
CA ASP A 484 35.17 24.71 0.09
C ASP A 484 35.58 23.66 -0.95
N PRO A 485 34.68 23.22 -1.86
CA PRO A 485 35.04 22.22 -2.87
C PRO A 485 36.06 22.73 -3.89
N ASP A 486 36.24 24.06 -4.05
CA ASP A 486 37.21 24.63 -5.00
C ASP A 486 38.50 25.13 -4.34
N GLY A 487 38.48 25.34 -3.02
CA GLY A 487 39.57 25.99 -2.28
C GLY A 487 40.20 25.14 -1.18
N SER A 488 39.79 23.87 -1.03
CA SER A 488 40.37 22.96 -0.04
C SER A 488 41.75 22.45 -0.47
N GLU A 489 42.55 22.01 0.49
CA GLU A 489 43.85 21.39 0.20
C GLU A 489 43.71 20.11 -0.63
N MET A 490 42.61 19.36 -0.46
CA MET A 490 42.33 18.20 -1.32
C MET A 490 41.96 18.63 -2.75
N ALA A 491 41.23 19.73 -2.93
CA ALA A 491 40.94 20.29 -4.25
C ALA A 491 42.23 20.70 -4.96
N ASN A 492 43.10 21.43 -4.26
CA ASN A 492 44.41 21.85 -4.77
C ASN A 492 45.31 20.65 -5.08
N TRP A 493 45.39 19.68 -4.17
CA TRP A 493 46.18 18.46 -4.39
C TRP A 493 45.70 17.70 -5.63
N THR A 494 44.38 17.56 -5.79
CA THR A 494 43.81 16.90 -6.97
C THR A 494 44.14 17.67 -8.24
N SER A 495 43.98 19.00 -8.27
CA SER A 495 44.27 19.81 -9.45
C SER A 495 45.74 19.81 -9.82
N ASP A 496 46.63 19.89 -8.82
CA ASP A 496 48.08 19.94 -9.03
C ASP A 496 48.62 18.59 -9.53
N ASN A 497 47.93 17.49 -9.22
CA ASN A 497 48.38 16.14 -9.56
C ASN A 497 47.55 15.45 -10.65
N VAL A 498 46.52 16.10 -11.21
CA VAL A 498 45.56 15.48 -12.14
C VAL A 498 46.22 14.84 -13.37
N GLU A 499 47.26 15.48 -13.93
CA GLU A 499 48.01 14.95 -15.08
C GLU A 499 48.81 13.69 -14.71
N SER A 500 49.46 13.69 -13.54
CA SER A 500 50.19 12.54 -13.01
C SER A 500 49.25 11.39 -12.67
N LEU A 501 48.07 11.68 -12.11
CA LEU A 501 47.02 10.71 -11.79
C LEU A 501 46.41 10.08 -13.05
N LYS A 502 46.25 10.84 -14.14
CA LYS A 502 45.72 10.36 -15.43
C LYS A 502 46.78 9.70 -16.33
N SER A 503 48.04 9.75 -15.95
CA SER A 503 49.13 9.14 -16.72
C SER A 503 48.98 7.61 -16.82
N ALA A 504 49.43 7.04 -17.94
CA ALA A 504 49.42 5.58 -18.13
C ALA A 504 50.27 4.84 -17.09
N GLU A 505 51.34 5.48 -16.59
CA GLU A 505 52.24 4.92 -15.58
C GLU A 505 51.56 4.74 -14.21
N ASN A 506 50.63 5.65 -13.85
CA ASN A 506 49.91 5.59 -12.58
C ASN A 506 48.50 4.98 -12.69
N ALA A 507 48.04 4.56 -13.87
CA ALA A 507 46.69 3.99 -14.04
C ALA A 507 46.41 2.79 -13.11
N ASP A 508 47.38 1.87 -12.96
CA ASP A 508 47.26 0.74 -12.04
C ASP A 508 47.45 1.15 -10.57
N ASN A 509 48.16 2.23 -10.29
CA ASN A 509 48.36 2.75 -8.93
C ASN A 509 47.07 3.44 -8.43
N VAL A 510 46.42 4.23 -9.28
CA VAL A 510 45.11 4.83 -8.99
C VAL A 510 44.07 3.73 -8.77
N ARG A 511 44.04 2.70 -9.63
CA ARG A 511 43.12 1.56 -9.43
C ARG A 511 43.37 0.86 -8.10
N ALA A 512 44.63 0.60 -7.75
CA ALA A 512 44.99 -0.02 -6.48
C ALA A 512 44.61 0.84 -5.28
N LEU A 513 44.87 2.16 -5.32
CA LEU A 513 44.47 3.09 -4.26
C LEU A 513 42.94 3.10 -4.07
N VAL A 514 42.18 3.24 -5.17
CA VAL A 514 40.72 3.24 -5.15
C VAL A 514 40.18 1.92 -4.60
N GLU A 515 40.76 0.78 -4.99
CA GLU A 515 40.39 -0.53 -4.48
C GLU A 515 40.61 -0.63 -2.97
N PHE A 516 41.76 -0.15 -2.47
CA PHE A 516 42.06 -0.09 -1.05
C PHE A 516 41.07 0.80 -0.28
N LEU A 517 40.87 2.04 -0.72
CA LEU A 517 39.96 2.98 -0.07
C LEU A 517 38.51 2.49 -0.06
N ALA A 518 38.06 1.83 -1.13
CA ALA A 518 36.73 1.24 -1.18
C ALA A 518 36.61 -0.02 -0.31
N ALA A 519 37.69 -0.78 -0.13
CA ALA A 519 37.72 -1.95 0.74
C ALA A 519 37.65 -1.59 2.23
N GLU A 520 38.13 -0.40 2.61
CA GLU A 520 38.05 0.11 3.98
C GLU A 520 36.61 0.21 4.50
N ALA A 521 35.65 0.49 3.62
CA ALA A 521 34.23 0.57 3.96
C ALA A 521 33.58 -0.79 4.20
N GLY A 522 34.14 -1.87 3.65
CA GLY A 522 33.70 -3.24 3.91
C GLY A 522 32.29 -3.57 3.40
N HIS A 523 31.91 -3.05 2.23
CA HIS A 523 30.58 -3.28 1.66
C HIS A 523 30.36 -4.76 1.39
N GLY A 524 29.39 -5.39 2.05
CA GLY A 524 29.21 -6.85 2.07
C GLY A 524 28.92 -7.50 0.70
N GLN A 525 28.49 -6.72 -0.30
CA GLN A 525 28.26 -7.21 -1.67
C GLN A 525 29.44 -7.00 -2.62
N SER A 526 30.47 -6.27 -2.20
CA SER A 526 31.64 -6.00 -3.04
C SER A 526 32.71 -7.06 -2.83
N GLN A 527 33.10 -7.72 -3.92
CA GLN A 527 34.32 -8.52 -3.94
C GLN A 527 35.50 -7.59 -4.24
N TYR A 528 36.53 -7.62 -3.39
CA TYR A 528 37.74 -6.82 -3.55
C TYR A 528 38.94 -7.71 -3.89
N ASP A 529 39.83 -7.21 -4.75
CA ASP A 529 41.08 -7.90 -5.08
C ASP A 529 42.12 -7.64 -3.98
N SER A 530 42.48 -8.69 -3.22
CA SER A 530 43.40 -8.57 -2.10
C SER A 530 44.80 -8.09 -2.48
N ALA A 531 45.28 -8.40 -3.69
CA ALA A 531 46.57 -7.94 -4.17
C ALA A 531 46.54 -6.44 -4.49
N LEU A 532 45.45 -5.97 -5.12
CA LEU A 532 45.25 -4.54 -5.38
C LEU A 532 45.03 -3.75 -4.09
N VAL A 533 44.27 -4.26 -3.13
CA VAL A 533 44.08 -3.65 -1.80
C VAL A 533 45.41 -3.49 -1.08
N GLN A 534 46.26 -4.52 -1.08
CA GLN A 534 47.57 -4.45 -0.43
C GLN A 534 48.49 -3.44 -1.14
N LYS A 535 48.51 -3.44 -2.48
CA LYS A 535 49.27 -2.45 -3.27
C LYS A 535 48.78 -1.02 -2.98
N GLY A 536 47.46 -0.81 -2.93
CA GLY A 536 46.83 0.47 -2.62
C GLY A 536 47.16 0.97 -1.23
N LYS A 537 47.18 0.07 -0.23
CA LYS A 537 47.60 0.40 1.13
C LYS A 537 49.05 0.87 1.18
N THR A 538 49.96 0.17 0.50
CA THR A 538 51.37 0.58 0.39
C THR A 538 51.50 1.94 -0.29
N LEU A 539 50.74 2.21 -1.35
CA LEU A 539 50.72 3.53 -2.00
C LEU A 539 50.23 4.64 -1.05
N ALA A 540 49.14 4.38 -0.31
CA ALA A 540 48.53 5.33 0.60
C ALA A 540 49.42 5.67 1.81
N VAL A 541 50.20 4.71 2.32
CA VAL A 541 51.03 4.87 3.53
C VAL A 541 52.46 5.27 3.20
N GLU A 542 53.08 4.60 2.22
CA GLU A 542 54.51 4.76 1.92
C GLU A 542 54.79 5.70 0.75
N GLY A 543 53.76 6.08 -0.03
CA GLY A 543 53.90 7.04 -1.13
C GLY A 543 54.69 6.52 -2.33
N THR A 544 54.59 5.22 -2.61
CA THR A 544 55.31 4.49 -3.68
C THR A 544 54.75 4.74 -5.09
N TRP A 545 54.34 5.98 -5.38
CA TRP A 545 53.83 6.41 -6.69
C TRP A 545 54.95 6.56 -7.72
N ALA A 546 54.54 6.60 -8.99
CA ALA A 546 55.44 6.83 -10.11
C ALA A 546 55.48 8.31 -10.54
N GLY A 547 56.61 8.72 -11.10
CA GLY A 547 56.79 10.06 -11.68
C GLY A 547 56.60 11.20 -10.69
N GLY A 548 55.83 12.22 -11.08
CA GLY A 548 55.62 13.45 -10.31
C GLY A 548 54.89 13.28 -8.97
N LEU A 549 54.35 12.10 -8.69
CA LEU A 549 53.69 11.75 -7.42
C LEU A 549 54.62 11.01 -6.44
N ALA A 550 55.83 10.65 -6.87
CA ALA A 550 56.75 9.85 -6.06
C ALA A 550 57.03 10.53 -4.71
N GLY A 551 56.83 9.79 -3.61
CA GLY A 551 57.00 10.30 -2.24
C GLY A 551 55.78 10.99 -1.65
N THR A 552 54.68 11.14 -2.40
CA THR A 552 53.41 11.64 -1.86
C THR A 552 52.67 10.52 -1.14
N SER A 553 52.44 10.67 0.16
CA SER A 553 51.71 9.70 0.98
C SER A 553 50.39 10.32 1.46
N CYS A 554 49.29 9.56 1.39
CA CYS A 554 48.02 9.99 1.98
C CYS A 554 48.13 10.07 3.51
N ALA A 555 48.99 9.24 4.11
CA ALA A 555 49.22 9.19 5.56
C ALA A 555 49.90 10.45 6.12
N SER A 556 50.50 11.31 5.28
CA SER A 556 51.06 12.58 5.76
C SER A 556 49.98 13.58 6.19
N CYS A 557 48.78 13.47 5.62
CA CYS A 557 47.63 14.30 5.97
C CYS A 557 46.57 13.49 6.73
N HIS A 558 46.30 12.25 6.31
CA HIS A 558 45.26 11.41 6.91
C HIS A 558 45.84 10.42 7.91
N GLU A 559 45.77 10.78 9.19
CA GLU A 559 46.14 9.89 10.28
C GLU A 559 45.34 8.58 10.26
N THR A 560 45.96 7.50 10.73
CA THR A 560 45.36 6.18 10.93
C THR A 560 44.79 5.50 9.67
N ILE A 561 45.14 5.98 8.47
CA ILE A 561 44.74 5.34 7.21
C ILE A 561 45.15 3.86 7.17
N GLY A 562 44.20 2.97 6.86
CA GLY A 562 44.41 1.52 6.84
C GLY A 562 44.59 0.86 8.21
N GLN A 563 44.22 1.56 9.29
CA GLN A 563 44.09 1.04 10.66
C GLN A 563 42.60 0.86 11.01
N GLU A 564 42.31 0.18 12.13
CA GLU A 564 40.94 -0.02 12.60
C GLU A 564 40.32 1.30 13.10
N PHE A 565 38.99 1.42 12.93
CA PHE A 565 38.28 2.58 13.46
C PHE A 565 38.37 2.62 14.99
N PRO A 566 38.82 3.74 15.59
CA PRO A 566 39.04 3.81 17.02
C PRO A 566 37.72 3.68 17.80
N GLN A 567 37.72 2.87 18.86
CA GLN A 567 36.51 2.64 19.68
C GLN A 567 36.20 3.79 20.63
N ALA A 568 37.20 4.57 21.03
CA ALA A 568 37.02 5.77 21.84
C ALA A 568 37.10 7.01 20.92
N PRO A 569 36.23 8.02 21.11
CA PRO A 569 36.42 9.33 20.50
C PRO A 569 37.74 9.92 20.96
N ASP A 570 38.74 9.90 20.10
CA ASP A 570 39.87 10.81 20.23
C ASP A 570 39.50 12.06 19.45
N ASP A 571 39.16 13.13 20.19
CA ASP A 571 38.83 14.43 19.62
C ASP A 571 40.09 15.21 19.22
N SER A 572 41.26 14.56 19.15
CA SER A 572 42.48 15.15 18.61
C SER A 572 42.80 14.56 17.22
N SER A 573 42.48 15.30 16.16
CA SER A 573 43.22 15.16 14.90
C SER A 573 44.49 16.02 15.05
N ALA A 574 45.65 15.41 15.29
CA ALA A 574 46.88 16.17 15.48
C ALA A 574 47.29 16.96 14.21
N SER A 575 46.82 16.50 13.05
CA SER A 575 47.09 17.03 11.71
C SER A 575 46.05 18.02 11.18
N GLY A 576 44.88 18.14 11.82
CA GLY A 576 43.78 19.03 11.36
C GLY A 576 42.99 18.51 10.15
N TYR A 577 43.22 17.26 9.73
CA TYR A 577 42.50 16.55 8.67
C TYR A 577 41.63 15.42 9.24
N PRO A 578 40.57 15.00 8.51
CA PRO A 578 39.81 13.82 8.88
C PRO A 578 40.70 12.57 8.92
N ILE A 579 40.52 11.75 9.96
CA ILE A 579 41.14 10.42 10.01
C ILE A 579 40.51 9.52 8.94
N MET A 580 41.31 8.63 8.36
CA MET A 580 40.85 7.67 7.33
C MET A 580 40.96 6.21 7.78
N ALA A 581 40.85 5.95 9.09
CA ALA A 581 40.66 4.59 9.60
C ALA A 581 39.30 4.06 9.15
N ARG A 582 39.25 2.96 8.38
CA ARG A 582 38.01 2.29 7.94
C ARG A 582 36.93 3.27 7.43
N TYR A 583 37.32 4.24 6.60
CA TYR A 583 36.41 5.25 6.07
C TYR A 583 35.18 4.61 5.41
N GLY A 584 33.99 5.09 5.76
CA GLY A 584 32.73 4.59 5.22
C GLY A 584 32.26 3.25 5.79
N SER A 585 33.03 2.62 6.69
CA SER A 585 32.58 1.43 7.41
C SER A 585 31.37 1.73 8.30
N ALA A 586 30.67 0.67 8.73
CA ALA A 586 29.52 0.84 9.61
C ALA A 586 29.86 1.56 10.93
N ALA A 587 31.06 1.34 11.49
CA ALA A 587 31.52 2.03 12.68
C ALA A 587 31.77 3.52 12.39
N TRP A 588 32.44 3.82 11.28
CA TRP A 588 32.70 5.18 10.83
C TRP A 588 31.41 5.95 10.56
N LEU A 589 30.45 5.36 9.83
CA LEU A 589 29.17 5.98 9.50
C LEU A 589 28.34 6.29 10.74
N LYS A 590 28.25 5.33 11.67
CA LYS A 590 27.53 5.53 12.94
C LYS A 590 28.12 6.69 13.73
N ASP A 591 29.44 6.74 13.83
CA ASP A 591 30.14 7.79 14.53
C ASP A 591 29.97 9.16 13.84
N PHE A 592 30.10 9.20 12.52
CA PHE A 592 29.96 10.41 11.71
C PHE A 592 28.55 11.00 11.77
N ILE A 593 27.50 10.17 11.73
CA ILE A 593 26.11 10.64 11.82
C ILE A 593 25.80 11.17 13.23
N ARG A 594 26.41 10.59 14.27
CA ARG A 594 26.24 11.01 15.67
C ARG A 594 27.00 12.30 15.99
N ASN A 595 28.22 12.43 15.49
CA ASN A 595 29.08 13.58 15.78
C ASN A 595 29.85 14.06 14.53
N PRO A 596 29.15 14.62 13.52
CA PRO A 596 29.77 15.06 12.27
C PRO A 596 30.83 16.17 12.48
N GLY A 597 30.71 16.94 13.57
CA GLY A 597 31.61 18.04 13.93
C GLY A 597 32.82 17.64 14.78
N ALA A 598 33.06 16.35 15.04
CA ALA A 598 34.26 15.92 15.76
C ALA A 598 35.53 16.28 14.98
N ALA A 599 36.63 16.58 15.70
CA ALA A 599 37.90 16.95 15.07
C ALA A 599 38.46 15.83 14.17
N ARG A 600 38.29 14.57 14.57
CA ARG A 600 38.63 13.38 13.75
C ARG A 600 37.86 13.28 12.43
N HIS A 601 36.77 14.03 12.28
CA HIS A 601 36.02 14.18 11.02
C HIS A 601 36.39 15.50 10.37
N TYR A 602 35.42 16.40 10.15
CA TYR A 602 35.67 17.70 9.52
C TYR A 602 35.64 18.87 10.51
N GLY A 603 35.56 18.60 11.82
CA GLY A 603 35.56 19.64 12.86
C GLY A 603 34.51 20.73 12.62
N ALA A 604 34.90 21.99 12.84
CA ALA A 604 34.05 23.16 12.62
C ALA A 604 33.71 23.42 11.14
N LYS A 605 34.42 22.79 10.19
CA LYS A 605 34.15 22.94 8.75
C LYS A 605 32.87 22.19 8.34
N ASN A 606 32.43 21.19 9.11
CA ASN A 606 31.23 20.44 8.81
C ASN A 606 29.96 21.26 9.04
N ARG A 607 29.02 21.18 8.10
CA ARG A 607 27.69 21.80 8.19
C ARG A 607 26.56 20.77 8.27
N MET A 608 26.89 19.48 8.29
CA MET A 608 25.92 18.41 8.52
C MET A 608 25.39 18.48 9.97
N PRO A 609 24.06 18.39 10.19
CA PRO A 609 23.50 18.32 11.53
C PRO A 609 23.89 17.00 12.20
N ALA A 610 24.19 17.06 13.50
CA ALA A 610 24.35 15.88 14.34
C ALA A 610 22.97 15.28 14.67
N TYR A 611 22.82 13.96 14.56
CA TYR A 611 21.58 13.28 14.93
C TYR A 611 21.72 12.61 16.30
N SER A 612 21.01 13.12 17.30
CA SER A 612 21.01 12.53 18.63
C SER A 612 20.29 11.18 18.65
N ALA A 613 20.49 10.40 19.71
CA ALA A 613 19.76 9.15 19.95
C ALA A 613 18.23 9.36 20.10
N GLN A 614 17.78 10.60 20.39
CA GLN A 614 16.34 10.92 20.38
C GLN A 614 15.80 11.17 18.97
N GLN A 615 16.63 11.64 18.03
CA GLN A 615 16.21 11.91 16.66
C GLN A 615 16.27 10.66 15.78
N VAL A 616 17.31 9.85 15.95
CA VAL A 616 17.48 8.56 15.27
C VAL A 616 17.96 7.57 16.32
N SER A 617 17.18 6.54 16.65
CA SER A 617 17.58 5.57 17.67
C SER A 617 18.81 4.77 17.22
N ASP A 618 19.52 4.09 18.12
CA ASP A 618 20.68 3.27 17.73
C ASP A 618 20.27 2.08 16.84
N ALA A 619 19.05 1.56 17.01
CA ALA A 619 18.50 0.54 16.15
C ALA A 619 18.20 1.08 14.75
N ASP A 620 17.58 2.25 14.65
CA ASP A 620 17.30 2.89 13.35
C ASP A 620 18.60 3.26 12.64
N LEU A 621 19.58 3.79 13.38
CA LEU A 621 20.90 4.11 12.83
C LEU A 621 21.59 2.86 12.30
N ASP A 622 21.49 1.72 13.00
CA ASP A 622 22.01 0.45 12.51
C ASP A 622 21.30 -0.02 11.23
N LEU A 623 19.98 0.13 11.12
CA LEU A 623 19.21 -0.20 9.91
C LEU A 623 19.59 0.70 8.73
N LEU A 624 19.71 2.01 8.96
CA LEU A 624 20.14 2.98 7.96
C LEU A 624 21.55 2.65 7.45
N VAL A 625 22.50 2.43 8.36
CA VAL A 625 23.91 2.17 8.02
C VAL A 625 24.13 0.79 7.39
N ARG A 626 23.29 -0.21 7.68
CA ARG A 626 23.35 -1.51 6.99
C ARG A 626 22.76 -1.47 5.58
N TRP A 627 21.85 -0.53 5.33
CA TRP A 627 21.25 -0.33 4.02
C TRP A 627 22.13 0.50 3.10
N MET A 628 22.73 1.58 3.64
CA MET A 628 23.78 2.35 2.97
C MET A 628 25.01 1.49 2.70
#